data_AF-A0AAV0BFM6-F1
#
_entry.id   AF-A0AAV0BFM6-F1
#
_cell.length_a   1.000
_cell.length_b   1.000
_cell.length_c   1.000
_cell.angle_alpha   90.00
_cell.angle_beta   90.00
_cell.angle_gamma   90.00
#
_symmetry.space_group_name_H-M   'P 1'
#
loop_
_entity.id
_entity.type
_entity.pdbx_description
1 polymer ?
#
loop_
_entity_poly.entity_id
_entity_poly.type
_entity_poly.pdbx_seq_one_letter_code
_entity_poly.pdbx_strand_id
1 'polypeptide(L)'
;KLIGILRSLNRRVEDERSLLKLKGIGERTVQKTIEIAQTGNHRRLELISEEDKVQNSFMGIYRVGNVFAVKWYRLGLRSLRDVKKLKGDITLSEPQRIGLKYYDNLQEKMMIKAIRDYWCGEQNCIGAHRIQ
;
A
#
# COMPACT_ATOMS: atom_id res chain seq x y z
N LYS A 1 12.53 7.86 -6.34
CA LYS A 1 13.29 8.88 -7.11
C LYS A 1 12.72 9.06 -8.52
N LEU A 2 12.72 8.02 -9.37
CA LEU A 2 12.07 8.05 -10.69
C LEU A 2 10.62 8.58 -10.64
N ILE A 3 9.78 8.03 -9.75
CA ILE A 3 8.36 8.45 -9.61
C ILE A 3 8.23 9.98 -9.37
N GLY A 4 9.12 10.56 -8.57
CA GLY A 4 9.11 12.00 -8.32
C GLY A 4 9.43 12.80 -9.58
N ILE A 5 10.43 12.36 -10.34
CA ILE A 5 10.83 12.98 -11.62
C ILE A 5 9.68 12.87 -12.63
N LEU A 6 9.06 11.69 -12.77
CA LEU A 6 7.93 11.48 -13.66
C LEU A 6 6.72 12.34 -13.28
N ARG A 7 6.42 12.50 -11.98
CA ARG A 7 5.33 13.38 -11.53
C ARG A 7 5.56 14.85 -11.84
N SER A 8 6.82 15.30 -11.84
CA SER A 8 7.16 16.68 -12.21
C SER A 8 7.18 16.94 -13.72
N LEU A 9 7.22 15.88 -14.54
CA LEU A 9 7.19 16.02 -15.99
C LEU A 9 5.74 16.22 -16.44
N ASN A 10 5.48 17.34 -17.13
CA ASN A 10 4.15 17.63 -17.69
C ASN A 10 3.87 16.86 -18.99
N ARG A 11 4.60 15.77 -19.24
CA ARG A 11 4.48 14.93 -20.44
C ARG A 11 4.71 13.47 -20.11
N ARG A 12 3.98 12.60 -20.83
CA ARG A 12 4.21 11.16 -20.78
C ARG A 12 5.51 10.84 -21.50
N VAL A 13 6.41 10.12 -20.84
CA VAL A 13 7.69 9.69 -21.42
C VAL A 13 7.65 8.17 -21.54
N GLU A 14 7.64 7.68 -22.78
CA GLU A 14 7.61 6.24 -23.10
C GLU A 14 8.89 5.79 -23.83
N ASP A 15 9.84 6.69 -24.00
CA ASP A 15 11.08 6.45 -24.73
C ASP A 15 12.26 6.22 -23.77
N GLU A 16 12.97 5.11 -23.96
CA GLU A 16 14.10 4.67 -23.13
C GLU A 16 15.25 5.68 -23.12
N ARG A 17 15.59 6.26 -24.27
CA ARG A 17 16.69 7.24 -24.39
C ARG A 17 16.38 8.51 -23.61
N SER A 18 15.11 8.91 -23.59
CA SER A 18 14.62 10.06 -22.84
C SER A 18 14.71 9.85 -21.33
N LEU A 19 14.45 8.63 -20.86
CA LEU A 19 14.55 8.26 -19.44
C LEU A 19 16.00 8.11 -18.97
N LEU A 20 16.89 7.56 -19.80
CA LEU A 20 18.32 7.44 -19.49
C LEU A 20 19.03 8.79 -19.39
N LYS A 21 18.53 9.82 -20.09
CA LYS A 21 19.03 11.21 -19.98
C LYS A 21 18.70 11.87 -18.65
N LEU A 22 17.77 11.31 -17.86
CA LEU A 22 17.38 11.88 -16.58
C LEU A 22 18.41 11.55 -15.50
N LYS A 23 18.94 12.60 -14.85
CA LYS A 23 19.99 12.47 -13.84
C LYS A 23 19.55 11.58 -12.67
N GLY A 24 20.32 10.52 -12.41
CA GLY A 24 20.11 9.63 -11.27
C GLY A 24 19.08 8.51 -11.51
N ILE A 25 18.75 8.22 -12.77
CA ILE A 25 18.00 7.03 -13.17
C ILE A 25 18.95 6.07 -13.87
N GLY A 26 19.08 4.85 -13.34
CA GLY A 26 19.90 3.80 -13.94
C GLY A 26 19.12 2.91 -14.90
N GLU A 27 19.82 2.25 -15.81
CA GLU A 27 19.30 1.42 -16.90
C GLU A 27 18.27 0.38 -16.45
N ARG A 28 18.53 -0.37 -15.38
CA ARG A 28 17.58 -1.34 -14.81
C ARG A 28 16.23 -0.73 -14.41
N THR A 29 16.25 0.54 -13.99
CA THR A 29 15.02 1.26 -13.63
C THR A 29 14.26 1.66 -14.88
N VAL A 30 14.97 2.09 -15.93
CA VAL A 30 14.37 2.46 -17.21
C VAL A 30 13.72 1.26 -17.87
N GLN A 31 14.43 0.13 -17.99
CA GLN A 31 13.91 -1.10 -18.58
C GLN A 31 12.60 -1.55 -17.93
N LYS A 32 12.54 -1.56 -16.59
CA LYS A 32 11.31 -1.88 -15.85
C LYS A 32 10.19 -0.87 -16.06
N THR A 33 10.52 0.41 -16.25
CA THR A 33 9.53 1.46 -16.50
C THR A 33 8.88 1.28 -17.87
N ILE A 34 9.70 0.96 -18.88
CA ILE A 34 9.24 0.64 -20.23
C ILE A 34 8.42 -0.64 -20.23
N GLU A 35 8.88 -1.69 -19.53
CA GLU A 35 8.12 -2.94 -19.35
C GLU A 35 6.71 -2.63 -18.83
N ILE A 36 6.60 -1.92 -17.70
CA ILE A 36 5.31 -1.53 -17.11
C ILE A 36 4.47 -0.67 -18.06
N ALA A 37 5.09 0.27 -18.80
CA ALA A 37 4.39 1.15 -19.72
C ALA A 37 3.79 0.38 -20.92
N GLN A 38 4.47 -0.66 -21.39
CA GLN A 38 4.06 -1.48 -22.52
C GLN A 38 3.02 -2.54 -22.14
N THR A 39 3.21 -3.24 -21.02
CA THR A 39 2.34 -4.35 -20.60
C THR A 39 1.17 -3.88 -19.75
N GLY A 40 1.24 -2.67 -19.16
CA GLY A 40 0.31 -2.20 -18.13
C GLY A 40 0.39 -2.98 -16.81
N ASN A 41 1.27 -3.99 -16.71
CA ASN A 41 1.40 -4.85 -15.56
C ASN A 41 2.86 -5.25 -15.31
N HIS A 42 3.27 -5.24 -14.05
CA HIS A 42 4.61 -5.71 -13.68
C HIS A 42 4.54 -7.21 -13.42
N ARG A 43 5.35 -8.04 -14.09
CA ARG A 43 5.35 -9.53 -13.96
C ARG A 43 5.33 -10.05 -12.51
N ARG A 44 5.95 -9.31 -11.57
CA ARG A 44 5.93 -9.65 -10.13
C ARG A 44 4.55 -9.56 -9.46
N LEU A 45 3.61 -8.78 -9.99
CA LEU A 45 2.24 -8.70 -9.48
C LEU A 45 1.42 -9.93 -9.88
N GLU A 46 1.76 -10.58 -11.01
CA GLU A 46 1.11 -11.80 -11.48
C GLU A 46 1.54 -13.04 -10.70
N LEU A 47 2.70 -12.96 -10.03
CA LEU A 47 3.33 -14.06 -9.29
C LEU A 47 3.23 -13.90 -7.76
N ILE A 48 2.26 -13.14 -7.25
CA ILE A 48 2.05 -13.06 -5.80
C ILE A 48 1.56 -14.43 -5.32
N SER A 49 2.42 -15.14 -4.60
CA SER A 49 2.10 -16.46 -4.05
C SER A 49 1.06 -16.35 -2.93
N GLU A 50 0.38 -17.46 -2.61
CA GLU A 50 -0.48 -17.53 -1.43
C GLU A 50 0.30 -17.25 -0.14
N GLU A 51 1.58 -17.62 -0.09
CA GLU A 51 2.48 -17.26 1.00
C GLU A 51 2.62 -15.74 1.13
N ASP A 52 2.89 -15.04 0.03
CA ASP A 52 3.01 -13.58 0.02
C ASP A 52 1.71 -12.92 0.49
N LYS A 53 0.54 -13.42 0.07
CA LYS A 53 -0.77 -12.90 0.51
C LYS A 53 -0.95 -13.04 2.02
N VAL A 54 -0.64 -14.22 2.56
CA VAL A 54 -0.76 -14.48 4.00
C VAL A 54 0.23 -13.61 4.78
N GLN A 55 1.49 -13.54 4.36
CA GLN A 55 2.50 -12.71 5.01
C GLN A 55 2.12 -11.23 4.98
N ASN A 56 1.62 -10.73 3.84
CA ASN A 56 1.11 -9.37 3.71
C ASN A 56 -0.06 -9.09 4.66
N SER A 57 -0.96 -10.06 4.85
CA SER A 57 -2.07 -9.91 5.80
C SER A 57 -1.57 -9.69 7.24
N PHE A 58 -0.52 -10.42 7.66
CA PHE A 58 0.09 -10.27 8.97
C PHE A 58 0.78 -8.92 9.13
N MET A 59 1.45 -8.42 8.09
CA MET A 59 2.10 -7.10 8.11
C MET A 59 1.11 -5.92 8.22
N GLY A 60 -0.18 -6.16 8.02
CA GLY A 60 -1.22 -5.18 8.32
C GLY A 60 -1.45 -4.93 9.81
N ILE A 61 -0.93 -5.80 10.70
CA ILE A 61 -1.03 -5.63 12.15
C ILE A 61 0.02 -4.60 12.60
N TYR A 62 -0.37 -3.67 13.45
CA TYR A 62 0.54 -2.65 13.98
C TYR A 62 1.80 -3.28 14.61
N ARG A 63 2.97 -2.80 14.17
CA ARG A 63 4.31 -3.29 14.57
C ARG A 63 4.58 -4.77 14.22
N VAL A 64 3.94 -5.31 13.18
CA VAL A 64 4.30 -6.60 12.58
C VAL A 64 4.97 -6.34 11.23
N GLY A 65 6.25 -6.68 11.14
CA GLY A 65 7.03 -6.59 9.90
C GLY A 65 7.30 -7.95 9.26
N ASN A 66 8.05 -7.95 8.15
CA ASN A 66 8.36 -9.16 7.38
C ASN A 66 8.93 -10.30 8.23
N VAL A 67 9.84 -10.01 9.17
CA VAL A 67 10.45 -11.01 10.06
C VAL A 67 9.38 -11.78 10.86
N PHE A 68 8.41 -11.07 11.43
CA PHE A 68 7.31 -11.69 12.18
C PHE A 68 6.35 -12.43 11.26
N ALA A 69 6.02 -11.84 10.10
CA ALA A 69 5.12 -12.45 9.14
C ALA A 69 5.65 -13.80 8.61
N VAL A 70 6.94 -13.86 8.25
CA VAL A 70 7.61 -15.10 7.84
C VAL A 70 7.65 -16.11 8.99
N LYS A 71 7.97 -15.67 10.21
CA LYS A 71 7.99 -16.54 11.40
C LYS A 71 6.61 -17.18 11.64
N TRP A 72 5.54 -16.39 11.61
CA TRP A 72 4.18 -16.89 11.82
C TRP A 72 3.74 -17.81 10.70
N TYR A 73 4.10 -17.51 9.45
CA TYR A 73 3.83 -18.41 8.33
C TYR A 73 4.52 -19.78 8.52
N ARG A 74 5.77 -19.79 8.98
CA ARG A 74 6.52 -21.04 9.27
C ARG A 74 5.91 -21.82 10.44
N LEU A 75 5.32 -21.14 11.42
CA LEU A 75 4.57 -21.77 12.51
C LEU A 75 3.19 -22.32 12.08
N GLY A 76 2.85 -22.24 10.79
CA GLY A 76 1.61 -22.78 10.25
C GLY A 76 0.40 -21.86 10.37
N LEU A 77 0.60 -20.59 10.72
CA LEU A 77 -0.48 -19.60 10.71
C LEU A 77 -0.79 -19.23 9.26
N ARG A 78 -2.08 -19.21 8.92
CA ARG A 78 -2.55 -18.89 7.56
C ARG A 78 -3.56 -17.75 7.53
N SER A 79 -4.04 -17.32 8.70
CA SER A 79 -5.05 -16.27 8.81
C SER A 79 -4.86 -15.41 10.06
N LEU A 80 -5.41 -14.19 10.04
CA LEU A 80 -5.48 -13.32 11.24
C LEU A 80 -6.27 -13.98 12.38
N ARG A 81 -7.18 -14.91 12.07
CA ARG A 81 -7.91 -15.69 13.07
C ARG A 81 -6.97 -16.63 13.83
N ASP A 82 -6.00 -17.23 13.16
CA ASP A 82 -4.98 -18.07 13.80
C ASP A 82 -4.13 -17.23 14.78
N VAL A 83 -3.81 -15.99 14.39
CA VAL A 83 -3.10 -15.03 15.25
C VAL A 83 -3.95 -14.67 16.48
N LYS A 84 -5.25 -14.40 16.30
CA LYS A 84 -6.19 -14.10 17.41
C LYS A 84 -6.35 -15.28 18.37
N LYS A 85 -6.30 -16.51 17.87
CA LYS A 85 -6.36 -17.75 18.67
C LYS A 85 -5.01 -18.14 19.30
N LEU A 86 -3.96 -17.34 19.10
CA LEU A 86 -2.59 -17.64 19.55
C LEU A 86 -2.12 -19.05 19.12
N LYS A 87 -2.54 -19.49 17.93
CA LYS A 87 -2.17 -20.81 17.40
C LYS A 87 -0.65 -20.90 17.28
N GLY A 88 -0.08 -22.04 17.71
CA GLY A 88 1.38 -22.25 17.70
C GLY A 88 2.13 -21.48 18.79
N ASP A 89 1.46 -21.16 19.90
CA ASP A 89 2.02 -20.52 21.10
C ASP A 89 2.76 -19.21 20.82
N ILE A 90 2.20 -18.41 19.91
CA ILE A 90 2.79 -17.12 19.56
C ILE A 90 2.63 -16.10 20.68
N THR A 91 3.72 -15.42 21.03
CA THR A 91 3.68 -14.30 21.98
C THR A 91 3.44 -12.99 21.24
N LEU A 92 2.33 -12.32 21.55
CA LEU A 92 2.03 -10.97 21.06
C LEU A 92 2.39 -9.95 22.14
N SER A 93 3.15 -8.92 21.74
CA SER A 93 3.38 -7.73 22.57
C SER A 93 2.12 -6.90 22.70
N GLU A 94 2.02 -6.09 23.76
CA GLU A 94 0.83 -5.24 24.00
C GLU A 94 0.45 -4.36 22.80
N PRO A 95 1.39 -3.67 22.12
CA PRO A 95 1.06 -2.90 20.92
C PRO A 95 0.53 -3.76 19.77
N GLN A 96 1.00 -5.00 19.62
CA GLN A 96 0.53 -5.92 18.58
C GLN A 96 -0.89 -6.43 18.89
N ARG A 97 -1.21 -6.66 20.17
CA ARG A 97 -2.58 -7.00 20.62
C ARG A 97 -3.56 -5.88 20.30
N ILE A 98 -3.19 -4.64 20.59
CA ILE A 98 -3.97 -3.45 20.24
C ILE A 98 -4.11 -3.33 18.71
N GLY A 99 -3.01 -3.50 17.97
CA GLY A 99 -3.02 -3.50 16.51
C GLY A 99 -3.92 -4.57 15.90
N LEU A 100 -4.00 -5.74 16.51
CA LEU A 100 -4.87 -6.83 16.08
C LEU A 100 -6.34 -6.58 16.43
N LYS A 101 -6.60 -5.92 17.56
CA LYS A 101 -7.95 -5.53 17.99
C LYS A 101 -8.56 -4.49 17.05
N TYR A 102 -7.77 -3.51 16.62
CA TYR A 102 -8.20 -2.43 15.73
C TYR A 102 -7.73 -2.61 14.28
N TYR A 103 -7.42 -3.85 13.87
CA TYR A 103 -6.89 -4.12 12.54
C TYR A 103 -7.76 -3.52 11.44
N ASP A 104 -9.07 -3.79 11.46
CA ASP A 104 -10.00 -3.33 10.43
C ASP A 104 -10.11 -1.79 10.41
N ASN A 105 -10.18 -1.17 11.59
CA ASN A 105 -10.19 0.28 11.75
C ASN A 105 -8.91 0.96 11.24
N LEU A 106 -7.76 0.31 11.38
CA LEU A 106 -6.47 0.82 10.88
C LEU A 106 -6.31 0.62 9.37
N GLN A 107 -6.96 -0.41 8.80
CA GLN A 107 -6.98 -0.66 7.36
C GLN A 107 -8.00 0.23 6.63
N GLU A 108 -9.07 0.65 7.31
CA GLU A 108 -9.89 1.75 6.85
C GLU A 108 -9.01 3.00 6.75
N LYS A 109 -8.87 3.53 5.52
CA LYS A 109 -8.25 4.83 5.22
C LYS A 109 -9.05 5.94 5.90
N MET A 110 -8.93 6.08 7.22
CA MET A 110 -9.82 6.83 8.09
C MET A 110 -9.79 8.36 7.93
N MET A 111 -9.09 8.94 6.95
CA MET A 111 -8.98 10.41 6.88
C MET A 111 -9.40 11.02 5.55
N ILE A 112 -9.19 10.35 4.40
CA ILE A 112 -9.43 11.00 3.09
C ILE A 112 -10.93 11.00 2.71
N LYS A 113 -11.71 10.03 3.18
CA LYS A 113 -13.16 10.00 2.92
C LYS A 113 -13.91 11.00 3.80
N ALA A 114 -13.65 10.99 5.11
CA ALA A 114 -14.29 11.89 6.06
C ALA A 114 -13.98 13.37 5.77
N ILE A 115 -12.75 13.71 5.41
CA ILE A 115 -12.39 15.07 4.98
C ILE A 115 -13.14 15.41 3.68
N ARG A 116 -13.16 14.55 2.66
CA ARG A 116 -13.87 14.84 1.41
C ARG A 116 -15.36 15.09 1.62
N ASP A 117 -16.00 14.30 2.48
CA ASP A 117 -17.42 14.45 2.80
C ASP A 117 -17.68 15.76 3.58
N TYR A 118 -16.78 16.14 4.50
CA TYR A 118 -16.80 17.45 5.19
C TYR A 118 -16.67 18.63 4.22
N TRP A 119 -15.67 18.61 3.33
CA TRP A 119 -15.44 19.67 2.34
C TRP A 119 -16.56 19.76 1.29
N CYS A 120 -17.20 18.63 0.96
CA CYS A 120 -18.32 18.60 0.03
C CYS A 120 -19.60 19.17 0.65
N GLY A 121 -19.85 18.92 1.94
CA GLY A 121 -20.95 19.55 2.68
C GLY A 121 -20.78 21.06 2.82
N GLU A 122 -19.56 21.53 3.06
CA GLU A 122 -19.28 22.96 3.28
C GLU A 122 -19.43 23.78 1.98
N GLN A 123 -19.02 23.27 0.81
CA GLN A 123 -19.26 23.95 -0.47
C GLN A 123 -20.75 24.04 -0.85
N ASN A 124 -21.57 23.07 -0.44
CA ASN A 124 -23.01 23.09 -0.70
C ASN A 124 -23.74 24.09 0.22
N CYS A 125 -23.20 24.40 1.41
CA CYS A 125 -23.72 25.42 2.31
C CYS A 125 -23.41 26.86 1.83
N ILE A 126 -22.26 27.08 1.19
CA ILE A 126 -21.85 28.43 0.71
C ILE A 126 -22.65 28.84 -0.55
N GLY A 127 -23.18 27.88 -1.31
CA GLY A 127 -24.03 28.13 -2.48
C GLY A 127 -25.49 28.52 -2.17
N ALA A 128 -25.95 28.36 -0.92
CA ALA A 128 -27.34 28.63 -0.52
C ALA A 128 -27.59 30.04 0.04
N HIS A 129 -26.58 30.92 0.04
CA HIS A 129 -26.68 32.29 0.56
C HIS A 129 -26.35 33.36 -0.48
N ARG A 130 -26.94 33.20 -1.67
CA ARG A 130 -27.05 34.29 -2.64
C ARG A 130 -28.29 34.09 -3.51
N ILE A 131 -29.46 34.43 -2.99
CA ILE A 131 -30.60 35.09 -3.66
C ILE A 131 -31.57 35.46 -2.52
N GLN A 132 -31.47 36.70 -2.05
CA GLN A 132 -32.58 37.65 -1.86
C GLN A 132 -31.99 39.01 -1.52
#